data_AF-Q5FJC9-F1
#
_entry.id   AF-Q5FJC9-F1
#
_cell.length_a   1.000
_cell.length_b   1.000
_cell.length_c   1.000
_cell.angle_alpha   90.00
_cell.angle_beta   90.00
_cell.angle_gamma   90.00
#
_symmetry.space_group_name_H-M   'P 1'
#
loop_
_entity.id
_entity.type
_entity.pdbx_description
1 polymer ?
#
loop_
_entity_poly.entity_id
_entity_poly.type
_entity_poly.pdbx_seq_one_letter_code
_entity_poly.pdbx_strand_id
1 'polypeptide(L)'
;MGLFDLFSKKQREANQSFLSQQRSQQSIAKIEKLTLPANLKQQLIDADVFDIWFSDKDLAPLVKLLADSSEMIKYTATGINDQSEASLLVCTNQRLIVISKKRSDLIVKTILLDRIKSVLLRHQIVYDEIILVVDNEQIDFNSINKISAAILADDLRTLSKLAQGKGELDKQVEQIKKLKELVDQGILTEEEFQAKKKKILDI
;
A
#
# COMPACT_ATOMS: atom_id res chain seq x y z
N MET A 1 15.32 22.10 -24.83
CA MET A 1 15.83 21.11 -23.86
C MET A 1 17.15 20.60 -24.39
N GLY A 2 18.27 20.96 -23.74
CA GLY A 2 19.61 20.69 -24.26
C GLY A 2 20.14 19.30 -23.86
N LEU A 3 21.16 18.79 -24.55
CA LEU A 3 21.86 17.55 -24.19
C LEU A 3 22.34 17.54 -22.72
N PHE A 4 22.80 18.68 -22.20
CA PHE A 4 23.20 18.84 -20.80
C PHE A 4 22.07 18.58 -19.79
N ASP A 5 20.82 18.95 -20.11
CA ASP A 5 19.66 18.68 -19.24
C ASP A 5 19.32 17.18 -19.20
N LEU A 6 19.45 16.50 -20.34
CA LEU A 6 19.24 15.06 -20.47
C LEU A 6 20.30 14.25 -19.70
N PHE A 7 21.57 14.67 -19.76
CA PHE A 7 22.65 14.05 -18.98
C PHE A 7 22.47 14.26 -17.47
N SER A 8 22.13 15.48 -17.04
CA SER A 8 21.85 15.79 -15.63
C SER A 8 20.67 15.00 -15.08
N LYS A 9 19.60 14.85 -15.87
CA LYS A 9 18.42 14.06 -15.49
C LYS A 9 18.74 12.57 -15.36
N LYS A 10 19.40 11.97 -16.36
CA LYS A 10 19.83 10.56 -16.29
C LYS A 10 20.78 10.29 -15.12
N GLN A 11 21.68 11.22 -14.81
CA GLN A 11 22.60 11.07 -13.70
C GLN A 11 21.89 11.19 -12.34
N ARG A 12 20.89 12.06 -12.21
CA ARG A 12 20.03 12.13 -11.01
C ARG A 12 19.22 10.85 -10.82
N GLU A 13 18.62 10.32 -11.88
CA GLU A 13 17.86 9.07 -11.84
C GLU A 13 18.76 7.87 -11.46
N ALA A 14 19.96 7.78 -12.05
CA ALA A 14 20.94 6.75 -11.73
C ALA A 14 21.42 6.85 -10.26
N ASN A 15 21.69 8.06 -9.77
CA ASN A 15 22.05 8.28 -8.36
C ASN A 15 20.91 7.93 -7.41
N GLN A 16 19.66 8.26 -7.75
CA GLN A 16 18.49 7.88 -6.95
C GLN A 16 18.30 6.37 -6.91
N SER A 17 18.48 5.68 -8.04
CA SER A 17 18.42 4.22 -8.12
C SER A 17 19.54 3.53 -7.34
N PHE A 18 20.77 4.05 -7.41
CA PHE A 18 21.89 3.54 -6.59
C PHE A 18 21.63 3.74 -5.09
N LEU A 19 21.14 4.92 -4.70
CA LEU A 19 20.81 5.22 -3.29
C LEU A 19 19.63 4.39 -2.79
N SER A 20 18.62 4.10 -3.62
CA SER A 20 17.52 3.22 -3.24
C SER A 20 18.00 1.77 -3.06
N GLN A 21 18.85 1.26 -3.97
CA GLN A 21 19.46 -0.06 -3.85
C GLN A 21 20.32 -0.19 -2.58
N GLN A 22 21.14 0.82 -2.28
CA GLN A 22 21.97 0.84 -1.08
C GLN A 22 21.12 0.91 0.21
N ARG A 23 20.02 1.67 0.20
CA ARG A 23 19.07 1.72 1.32
C ARG A 23 18.33 0.40 1.51
N SER A 24 17.89 -0.25 0.43
CA SER A 24 17.32 -1.61 0.50
C SER A 24 18.30 -2.59 1.15
N GLN A 25 19.57 -2.59 0.74
CA GLN A 25 20.57 -3.49 1.34
C GLN A 25 20.79 -3.23 2.83
N GLN A 26 20.84 -1.96 3.25
CA GLN A 26 20.98 -1.60 4.67
C GLN A 26 19.74 -1.99 5.49
N SER A 27 18.55 -1.84 4.93
CA SER A 27 17.30 -2.23 5.58
C SER A 27 17.18 -3.74 5.70
N ILE A 28 17.52 -4.50 4.65
CA ILE A 28 17.56 -5.98 4.68
C ILE A 28 18.52 -6.46 5.78
N ALA A 29 19.75 -5.93 5.81
CA ALA A 29 20.74 -6.30 6.82
C ALA A 29 20.30 -5.95 8.26
N LYS A 30 19.45 -4.93 8.43
CA LYS A 30 18.82 -4.64 9.73
C LYS A 30 17.73 -5.64 10.06
N ILE A 31 16.84 -5.98 9.12
CA ILE A 31 15.78 -6.98 9.32
C ILE A 31 16.36 -8.34 9.72
N GLU A 32 17.43 -8.77 9.05
CA GLU A 32 18.08 -10.04 9.34
C GLU A 32 18.58 -10.14 10.78
N LYS A 33 19.04 -9.02 11.35
CA LYS A 33 19.54 -8.93 12.74
C LYS A 33 18.44 -8.92 13.80
N LEU A 34 17.18 -8.67 13.43
CA LEU A 34 16.06 -8.63 14.38
C LEU A 34 15.72 -10.04 14.88
N THR A 35 15.22 -10.16 16.10
CA THR A 35 14.79 -11.43 16.71
C THR A 35 13.33 -11.73 16.32
N LEU A 36 13.06 -11.83 15.01
CA LEU A 36 11.72 -12.07 14.45
C LEU A 36 11.60 -13.47 13.82
N PRO A 37 10.37 -14.02 13.74
CA PRO A 37 10.10 -15.23 12.96
C PRO A 37 10.55 -15.11 11.51
N ALA A 38 11.10 -16.19 10.94
CA ALA A 38 11.67 -16.19 9.59
C ALA A 38 10.66 -15.80 8.50
N ASN A 39 9.40 -16.25 8.62
CA ASN A 39 8.33 -15.87 7.71
C ASN A 39 8.05 -14.37 7.72
N LEU A 40 8.05 -13.75 8.90
CA LEU A 40 7.82 -12.31 9.04
C LEU A 40 9.00 -11.50 8.48
N LYS A 41 10.24 -11.94 8.72
CA LYS A 41 11.43 -11.32 8.12
C LYS A 41 11.34 -11.32 6.61
N GLN A 42 10.98 -12.46 6.00
CA GLN A 42 10.85 -12.58 4.56
C GLN A 42 9.75 -11.65 4.03
N GLN A 43 8.58 -11.63 4.68
CA GLN A 43 7.50 -10.71 4.28
C GLN A 43 7.87 -9.23 4.38
N LEU A 44 8.68 -8.83 5.38
CA LEU A 44 9.17 -7.47 5.49
C LEU A 44 10.19 -7.15 4.38
N ILE A 45 11.08 -8.09 4.06
CA ILE A 45 12.05 -7.93 2.96
C ILE A 45 11.32 -7.80 1.62
N ASP A 46 10.35 -8.68 1.34
CA ASP A 46 9.57 -8.69 0.11
C ASP A 46 8.69 -7.43 -0.03
N ALA A 47 8.29 -6.83 1.09
CA ALA A 47 7.53 -5.57 1.14
C ALA A 47 8.41 -4.32 0.95
N ASP A 48 9.70 -4.47 0.63
CA ASP A 48 10.65 -3.39 0.35
C ASP A 48 10.64 -2.30 1.45
N VAL A 49 10.85 -2.69 2.72
CA VAL A 49 10.88 -1.70 3.82
C VAL A 49 12.13 -0.81 3.70
N PHE A 50 11.94 0.45 3.32
CA PHE A 50 13.08 1.36 3.06
C PHE A 50 13.63 2.06 4.31
N ASP A 51 12.90 2.12 5.43
CA ASP A 51 13.34 2.75 6.67
C ASP A 51 12.80 1.97 7.88
N ILE A 52 13.65 1.28 8.62
CA ILE A 52 13.26 0.64 9.89
C ILE A 52 13.95 1.39 11.02
N TRP A 53 13.17 2.20 11.73
CA TRP A 53 13.54 2.80 13.02
C TRP A 53 13.04 1.96 14.21
N PHE A 54 12.47 0.78 13.95
CA PHE A 54 11.80 -0.08 14.92
C PHE A 54 12.70 -1.23 15.38
N SER A 55 12.70 -1.47 16.69
CA SER A 55 13.42 -2.56 17.37
C SER A 55 12.55 -3.82 17.51
N ASP A 56 13.14 -4.91 17.97
CA ASP A 56 12.42 -6.16 18.29
C ASP A 56 11.20 -5.92 19.18
N LYS A 57 11.32 -5.02 20.17
CA LYS A 57 10.22 -4.66 21.08
C LYS A 57 9.09 -3.94 20.37
N ASP A 58 9.44 -3.07 19.41
CA ASP A 58 8.46 -2.31 18.66
C ASP A 58 7.67 -3.19 17.67
N LEU A 59 8.26 -4.31 17.23
CA LEU A 59 7.65 -5.29 16.31
C LEU A 59 7.00 -6.48 17.03
N ALA A 60 7.20 -6.64 18.33
CA ALA A 60 6.55 -7.71 19.11
C ALA A 60 5.01 -7.73 18.97
N PRO A 61 4.30 -6.57 18.95
CA PRO A 61 2.85 -6.57 18.68
C PRO A 61 2.51 -7.09 17.28
N LEU A 62 3.33 -6.78 16.28
CA LEU A 62 3.13 -7.25 14.91
C LEU A 62 3.28 -8.77 14.82
N VAL A 63 4.30 -9.33 15.47
CA VAL A 63 4.49 -10.79 15.57
C VAL A 63 3.25 -11.46 16.16
N LYS A 64 2.74 -10.92 17.28
CA LYS A 64 1.55 -11.47 17.94
C LYS A 64 0.30 -11.36 17.08
N LEU A 65 0.12 -10.26 16.35
CA LEU A 65 -1.05 -10.04 15.52
C LEU A 65 -1.07 -10.92 14.26
N LEU A 66 0.09 -11.29 13.73
CA LEU A 66 0.23 -12.06 12.50
C LEU A 66 0.50 -13.56 12.74
N ALA A 67 0.83 -13.97 13.97
CA ALA A 67 1.19 -15.36 14.28
C ALA A 67 0.08 -16.38 13.97
N ASP A 68 -1.18 -16.00 14.18
CA ASP A 68 -2.33 -16.92 14.13
C ASP A 68 -3.22 -16.75 12.89
N SER A 69 -2.79 -15.90 11.95
CA SER A 69 -3.62 -15.50 10.80
C SER A 69 -2.93 -15.83 9.47
N SER A 70 -3.70 -16.27 8.45
CA SER A 70 -3.25 -16.35 7.05
C SER A 70 -3.07 -14.96 6.40
N GLU A 71 -2.78 -13.97 7.23
CA GLU A 71 -2.64 -12.58 6.87
C GLU A 71 -1.24 -12.33 6.33
N MET A 72 -1.17 -11.68 5.16
CA MET A 72 0.07 -11.45 4.44
C MET A 72 0.32 -9.96 4.35
N ILE A 73 1.54 -9.53 4.69
CA ILE A 73 1.99 -8.16 4.49
C ILE A 73 2.12 -7.92 2.98
N LYS A 74 1.51 -6.83 2.51
CA LYS A 74 1.57 -6.37 1.12
C LYS A 74 2.59 -5.26 0.95
N TYR A 75 2.57 -4.32 1.87
CA TYR A 75 3.52 -3.22 1.86
C TYR A 75 3.71 -2.65 3.26
N THR A 76 4.87 -2.04 3.48
CA THR A 76 5.11 -1.30 4.72
C THR A 76 5.71 0.07 4.43
N ALA A 77 5.34 1.05 5.25
CA ALA A 77 5.96 2.36 5.23
C ALA A 77 6.17 2.86 6.65
N THR A 78 7.12 3.77 6.80
CA THR A 78 7.32 4.52 8.04
C THR A 78 7.02 5.98 7.81
N GLY A 79 6.47 6.61 8.84
CA GLY A 79 6.24 8.04 8.81
C GLY A 79 5.96 8.63 10.18
N ILE A 80 5.42 9.85 10.17
CA ILE A 80 5.03 10.58 11.37
C ILE A 80 3.54 10.90 11.27
N ASN A 81 2.78 10.60 12.32
CA ASN A 81 1.35 10.92 12.39
C ASN A 81 1.11 12.41 12.73
N ASP A 82 -0.15 12.83 12.73
CA ASP A 82 -0.62 14.15 13.17
C ASP A 82 -0.13 14.55 14.58
N GLN A 83 0.05 13.58 15.47
CA GLN A 83 0.55 13.76 16.84
C GLN A 83 2.08 13.84 16.94
N SER A 84 2.80 13.90 15.81
CA SER A 84 4.27 13.92 15.76
C SER A 84 4.94 12.65 16.32
N GLU A 85 4.23 11.52 16.26
CA GLU A 85 4.72 10.21 16.71
C GLU A 85 5.21 9.37 15.51
N ALA A 86 6.40 8.79 15.65
CA ALA A 86 6.94 7.88 14.66
C ALA A 86 6.05 6.64 14.54
N SER A 87 5.59 6.34 13.33
CA SER A 87 4.57 5.33 13.05
C SER A 87 5.04 4.35 11.98
N LEU A 88 4.88 3.05 12.24
CA LEU A 88 4.99 1.98 11.26
C LEU A 88 3.61 1.69 10.69
N LEU A 89 3.49 1.73 9.38
CA LEU A 89 2.28 1.43 8.61
C LEU A 89 2.49 0.08 7.93
N VAL A 90 1.78 -0.94 8.37
CA VAL A 90 1.83 -2.28 7.79
C VAL A 90 0.51 -2.53 7.08
N CYS A 91 0.52 -2.46 5.76
CA CYS A 91 -0.61 -2.82 4.92
C CYS A 91 -0.59 -4.33 4.68
N THR A 92 -1.66 -5.01 5.08
CA THR A 92 -1.85 -6.44 4.82
C THR A 92 -2.94 -6.66 3.78
N ASN A 93 -3.27 -7.91 3.48
CA ASN A 93 -4.42 -8.26 2.67
C ASN A 93 -5.78 -8.05 3.37
N GLN A 94 -5.82 -7.71 4.67
CA GLN A 94 -7.06 -7.60 5.45
C GLN A 94 -7.22 -6.24 6.15
N ARG A 95 -6.13 -5.65 6.65
CA ARG A 95 -6.16 -4.41 7.44
C ARG A 95 -4.88 -3.60 7.28
N LEU A 96 -4.97 -2.34 7.64
CA LEU A 96 -3.82 -1.49 7.93
C LEU A 96 -3.53 -1.55 9.43
N ILE A 97 -2.34 -2.04 9.80
CA ILE A 97 -1.85 -2.04 11.17
C ILE A 97 -0.92 -0.83 11.32
N VAL A 98 -1.23 0.04 12.26
CA VAL A 98 -0.45 1.24 12.58
C VAL A 98 0.16 1.05 13.96
N ILE A 99 1.48 1.09 14.04
CA ILE A 99 2.23 1.02 15.31
C ILE A 99 2.90 2.37 15.52
N SER A 100 2.36 3.19 16.42
CA SER A 100 2.89 4.51 16.76
C SER A 100 3.67 4.47 18.06
N LYS A 101 4.86 5.08 18.07
CA LYS A 101 5.73 5.16 19.24
C LYS A 101 5.57 6.50 19.94
N LYS A 102 4.92 6.47 21.11
CA LYS A 102 4.74 7.63 21.97
C LYS A 102 5.73 7.54 23.13
N ARG A 103 6.88 8.20 22.99
CA ARG A 103 8.00 8.11 23.96
C ARG A 103 8.45 6.65 24.15
N SER A 104 8.02 6.00 25.22
CA SER A 104 8.30 4.59 25.55
C SER A 104 7.11 3.66 25.34
N ASP A 105 5.91 4.21 25.13
CA ASP A 105 4.69 3.44 24.94
C ASP A 105 4.45 3.19 23.44
N LEU A 106 3.92 2.02 23.14
CA LEU A 106 3.52 1.61 21.79
C LEU A 106 2.01 1.62 21.69
N ILE A 107 1.49 2.39 20.75
CA ILE A 107 0.07 2.47 20.42
C ILE A 107 -0.14 1.68 19.14
N VAL A 108 -0.96 0.63 19.21
CA VAL A 108 -1.30 -0.20 18.06
C VAL A 108 -2.75 0.09 17.66
N LYS A 109 -2.94 0.60 16.45
CA LYS A 109 -4.26 0.82 15.83
C LYS A 109 -4.41 -0.12 14.65
N THR A 110 -5.57 -0.75 14.53
CA THR A 110 -5.89 -1.66 13.42
C THR A 110 -7.11 -1.16 12.69
N ILE A 111 -7.00 -0.97 11.38
CA ILE A 111 -8.05 -0.42 10.52
C ILE A 111 -8.35 -1.46 9.45
N LEU A 112 -9.54 -2.04 9.48
CA LEU A 112 -9.97 -2.97 8.43
C LEU A 112 -10.07 -2.24 7.08
N LEU A 113 -9.65 -2.90 6.00
CA LEU A 113 -9.58 -2.27 4.68
C LEU A 113 -10.96 -1.91 4.13
N ASP A 114 -12.00 -2.65 4.52
CA ASP A 114 -13.40 -2.38 4.14
C ASP A 114 -13.93 -1.06 4.74
N ARG A 115 -13.38 -0.60 5.87
CA ARG A 115 -13.74 0.67 6.52
C ARG A 115 -13.06 1.89 5.93
N ILE A 116 -12.01 1.71 5.12
CA ILE A 116 -11.30 2.81 4.46
C ILE A 116 -12.14 3.29 3.28
N LYS A 117 -12.82 4.43 3.43
CA LYS A 117 -13.68 5.02 2.39
C LYS A 117 -12.88 5.73 1.30
N SER A 118 -11.79 6.39 1.67
CA SER A 118 -10.91 7.06 0.72
C SER A 118 -9.47 7.19 1.23
N VAL A 119 -8.55 7.32 0.29
CA VAL A 119 -7.12 7.49 0.52
C VAL A 119 -6.62 8.64 -0.33
N LEU A 120 -6.23 9.75 0.29
CA LEU A 120 -5.70 10.93 -0.38
C LEU A 120 -4.18 10.97 -0.21
N LEU A 121 -3.49 11.28 -1.31
CA LEU A 121 -2.04 11.48 -1.32
C LEU A 121 -1.79 12.95 -1.64
N ARG A 122 -1.12 13.67 -0.73
CA ARG A 122 -0.74 15.07 -0.94
C ARG A 122 0.78 15.16 -1.06
N HIS A 123 1.24 15.59 -2.22
CA HIS A 123 2.65 15.81 -2.46
C HIS A 123 3.14 17.08 -1.76
N GLN A 124 4.20 16.98 -0.97
CA GLN A 124 4.90 18.16 -0.45
C GLN A 124 6.34 18.22 -0.97
N ILE A 125 7.08 19.24 -0.55
CA ILE A 125 8.42 19.50 -1.08
C ILE A 125 9.39 18.38 -0.68
N VAL A 126 9.36 17.94 0.57
CA VAL A 126 10.34 16.99 1.13
C VAL A 126 9.73 15.59 1.34
N TYR A 127 8.61 15.53 2.07
CA TYR A 127 7.85 14.32 2.34
C TYR A 127 6.46 14.43 1.74
N ASP A 128 5.77 13.31 1.61
CA ASP A 128 4.37 13.29 1.20
C ASP A 128 3.49 12.94 2.40
N GLU A 129 2.22 13.34 2.30
CA GLU A 129 1.20 13.11 3.30
C GLU A 129 0.16 12.11 2.77
N ILE A 130 -0.20 11.14 3.61
CA ILE A 130 -1.33 10.23 3.37
C ILE A 130 -2.45 10.57 4.35
N ILE A 131 -3.63 10.80 3.80
CA ILE A 131 -4.87 11.04 4.56
C ILE A 131 -5.81 9.88 4.29
N LEU A 132 -6.25 9.21 5.34
CA LEU A 132 -7.23 8.13 5.29
C LEU A 132 -8.56 8.62 5.84
N VAL A 133 -9.63 8.42 5.09
CA VAL A 133 -10.99 8.59 5.61
C VAL A 133 -11.49 7.21 5.99
N VAL A 134 -11.65 6.96 7.28
CA VAL A 134 -12.10 5.70 7.86
C VAL A 134 -13.43 5.95 8.53
N ASP A 135 -14.49 5.33 8.02
CA ASP A 135 -15.85 5.61 8.47
C ASP A 135 -16.19 7.12 8.46
N ASN A 136 -16.26 7.76 9.63
CA ASN A 136 -16.52 9.21 9.76
C ASN A 136 -15.34 9.95 10.40
N GLU A 137 -14.18 9.31 10.48
CA GLU A 137 -12.94 9.85 11.02
C GLU A 137 -11.90 10.05 9.92
N GLN A 138 -11.03 11.03 10.11
CA GLN A 138 -9.87 11.26 9.28
C GLN A 138 -8.61 10.88 10.07
N ILE A 139 -7.67 10.19 9.41
CA ILE A 139 -6.39 9.77 9.99
C ILE A 139 -5.27 10.24 9.06
N ASP A 140 -4.35 11.04 9.60
CA ASP A 140 -3.33 11.74 8.82
C ASP A 140 -1.92 11.24 9.16
N PHE A 141 -1.11 11.08 8.12
CA PHE A 141 0.31 10.79 8.22
C PHE A 141 1.08 11.84 7.43
N ASN A 142 1.70 12.77 8.15
CA ASN A 142 2.21 14.04 7.62
C ASN A 142 3.60 13.94 6.98
N SER A 143 4.35 12.88 7.28
CA SER A 143 5.72 12.75 6.80
C SER A 143 6.05 11.31 6.46
N ILE A 144 5.76 10.92 5.22
CA ILE A 144 6.15 9.63 4.64
C ILE A 144 7.09 9.90 3.47
N ASN A 145 8.09 9.03 3.26
CA ASN A 145 8.94 9.09 2.08
C ASN A 145 8.06 9.06 0.81
N LYS A 146 8.34 9.92 -0.17
CA LYS A 146 7.49 10.06 -1.37
C LYS A 146 7.26 8.76 -2.14
N ILE A 147 8.29 7.92 -2.25
CA ILE A 147 8.18 6.63 -2.95
C ILE A 147 7.25 5.71 -2.16
N SER A 148 7.49 5.57 -0.85
CA SER A 148 6.67 4.72 0.03
C SER A 148 5.24 5.24 0.14
N ALA A 149 5.03 6.55 0.16
CA ALA A 149 3.72 7.16 0.23
C ALA A 149 2.89 6.86 -1.03
N ALA A 150 3.51 6.94 -2.21
CA ALA A 150 2.84 6.62 -3.46
C ALA A 150 2.43 5.14 -3.53
N ILE A 151 3.35 4.22 -3.20
CA ILE A 151 3.08 2.77 -3.21
C ILE A 151 2.00 2.41 -2.18
N LEU A 152 2.17 2.86 -0.93
CA LEU A 152 1.22 2.57 0.14
C LEU A 152 -0.18 3.12 -0.18
N ALA A 153 -0.27 4.34 -0.72
CA ALA A 153 -1.56 4.91 -1.08
C ALA A 153 -2.25 4.12 -2.19
N ASP A 154 -1.52 3.62 -3.18
CA ASP A 154 -2.07 2.80 -4.26
C ASP A 154 -2.55 1.43 -3.77
N ASP A 155 -1.74 0.76 -2.95
CA ASP A 155 -2.12 -0.52 -2.33
C ASP A 155 -3.36 -0.38 -1.46
N LEU A 156 -3.42 0.65 -0.61
CA LEU A 156 -4.58 0.91 0.23
C LEU A 156 -5.84 1.20 -0.60
N ARG A 157 -5.74 1.95 -1.71
CA ARG A 157 -6.89 2.18 -2.61
C ARG A 157 -7.37 0.90 -3.26
N THR A 158 -6.43 0.10 -3.77
CA THR A 158 -6.75 -1.15 -4.47
C THR A 158 -7.37 -2.15 -3.52
N LEU A 159 -6.75 -2.37 -2.37
CA LEU A 159 -7.19 -3.37 -1.41
C LEU A 159 -8.47 -2.95 -0.67
N SER A 160 -8.66 -1.66 -0.34
CA SER A 160 -9.92 -1.18 0.26
C SER A 160 -11.11 -1.33 -0.69
N LYS A 161 -10.92 -1.04 -1.99
CA LYS A 161 -11.97 -1.29 -3.00
C LYS A 161 -12.31 -2.77 -3.12
N LEU A 162 -11.30 -3.65 -3.11
CA LEU A 162 -11.51 -5.09 -3.15
C LEU A 162 -12.25 -5.57 -1.89
N ALA A 163 -11.85 -5.11 -0.71
CA ALA A 163 -12.48 -5.46 0.57
C ALA A 163 -13.94 -4.98 0.67
N GLN A 164 -14.27 -3.83 0.06
CA GLN A 164 -15.65 -3.32 -0.01
C GLN A 164 -16.52 -4.03 -1.07
N GLY A 165 -15.99 -5.02 -1.80
CA GLY A 165 -16.68 -5.66 -2.93
C GLY A 165 -16.83 -4.75 -4.16
N LYS A 166 -16.33 -3.51 -4.11
CA LYS A 166 -16.37 -2.57 -5.24
C LYS A 166 -15.42 -2.97 -6.36
N GLY A 167 -14.31 -3.64 -6.03
CA GLY A 167 -13.35 -4.11 -7.05
C GLY A 167 -13.87 -5.25 -7.93
N GLU A 168 -14.74 -6.11 -7.41
CA GLU A 168 -15.46 -7.12 -8.21
C GLU A 168 -16.51 -6.44 -9.12
N LEU A 169 -17.28 -5.52 -8.55
CA LEU A 169 -18.30 -4.75 -9.27
C LEU A 169 -17.69 -3.90 -10.40
N ASP A 170 -16.56 -3.22 -10.16
CA ASP A 170 -15.85 -2.45 -11.19
C ASP A 170 -15.33 -3.36 -12.31
N LYS A 171 -14.80 -4.54 -11.99
CA LYS A 171 -14.36 -5.53 -12.99
C LYS A 171 -15.54 -6.07 -13.81
N GLN A 172 -16.65 -6.39 -13.16
CA GLN A 172 -17.89 -6.81 -13.84
C GLN A 172 -18.39 -5.71 -14.78
N VAL A 173 -18.37 -4.44 -14.35
CA VAL A 173 -18.78 -3.28 -15.15
C VAL A 173 -17.84 -3.05 -16.33
N GLU A 174 -16.51 -3.16 -16.16
CA GLU A 174 -15.55 -3.06 -17.25
C GLU A 174 -15.71 -4.19 -18.28
N GLN A 175 -15.95 -5.43 -17.82
CA GLN A 175 -16.22 -6.56 -18.71
C GLN A 175 -17.50 -6.35 -19.52
N ILE A 176 -18.57 -5.83 -18.90
CA ILE A 176 -19.82 -5.50 -19.59
C ILE A 176 -19.63 -4.38 -20.62
N LYS A 177 -18.79 -3.36 -20.32
CA LYS A 177 -18.45 -2.32 -21.30
C LYS A 177 -17.73 -2.89 -22.52
N LYS A 178 -16.72 -3.74 -22.32
CA LYS A 178 -15.99 -4.41 -23.43
C LYS A 178 -16.92 -5.30 -24.26
N LEU A 179 -17.85 -6.01 -23.61
CA LEU A 179 -18.85 -6.80 -24.32
C LEU A 179 -19.78 -5.94 -25.19
N LYS A 180 -20.17 -4.75 -24.71
CA LYS A 180 -20.99 -3.82 -25.48
C LYS A 180 -20.23 -3.27 -26.70
N GLU A 181 -18.95 -2.94 -26.55
CA GLU A 181 -18.12 -2.51 -27.69
C GLU A 181 -18.02 -3.58 -28.78
N LEU A 182 -17.98 -4.87 -28.42
CA LEU A 182 -17.99 -5.98 -29.37
C LEU A 182 -19.33 -6.14 -30.11
N VAL A 183 -20.45 -5.79 -29.47
CA VAL A 183 -21.77 -5.73 -30.13
C VAL A 183 -21.83 -4.56 -31.10
N ASP A 184 -21.35 -3.39 -30.67
CA ASP A 184 -21.31 -2.18 -31.50
C ASP A 184 -20.40 -2.38 -32.73
N GLN A 185 -19.38 -3.23 -32.63
CA GLN A 185 -18.50 -3.66 -33.74
C GLN A 185 -19.10 -4.77 -34.61
N GLY A 186 -20.30 -5.28 -34.29
CA GLY A 186 -20.95 -6.37 -35.01
C GLY A 186 -20.28 -7.73 -34.84
N ILE A 187 -19.38 -7.88 -33.86
CA ILE A 187 -18.66 -9.13 -33.54
C ILE A 187 -19.54 -10.06 -32.69
N LEU A 188 -20.39 -9.48 -31.83
CA LEU A 188 -21.36 -10.19 -31.01
C LEU A 188 -22.78 -9.78 -31.39
N THR A 189 -23.70 -10.73 -31.32
CA THR A 189 -25.14 -10.45 -31.40
C THR A 189 -25.69 -9.94 -30.07
N GLU A 190 -26.81 -9.22 -30.10
CA GLU A 190 -27.47 -8.72 -28.89
C GLU A 190 -27.91 -9.88 -27.98
N GLU A 191 -28.31 -11.02 -28.53
CA GLU A 191 -28.66 -12.21 -27.74
C GLU A 191 -27.44 -12.78 -26.99
N GLU A 192 -26.28 -12.87 -27.64
CA GLU A 192 -25.04 -13.35 -27.03
C GLU A 192 -24.51 -12.41 -25.95
N PHE A 193 -24.71 -11.10 -26.15
CA PHE A 193 -24.40 -10.08 -25.16
C PHE A 193 -25.25 -10.26 -23.89
N GLN A 194 -26.57 -10.42 -24.03
CA GLN A 194 -27.45 -10.59 -22.88
C GLN A 194 -27.15 -11.89 -22.12
N ALA A 195 -26.83 -12.98 -22.82
CA ALA A 195 -26.46 -14.24 -22.19
C ALA A 195 -25.14 -14.15 -21.39
N LYS A 196 -24.13 -13.46 -21.94
CA LYS A 196 -22.84 -13.24 -21.25
C LYS A 196 -22.95 -12.23 -20.10
N LYS A 197 -23.77 -11.18 -20.25
CA LYS A 197 -24.04 -10.19 -19.21
C LYS A 197 -24.68 -10.83 -17.96
N LYS A 198 -25.67 -11.70 -18.15
CA LYS A 198 -26.30 -12.45 -17.05
C LYS A 198 -25.30 -13.31 -16.26
N LYS A 199 -24.42 -14.02 -16.97
CA LYS A 199 -23.33 -14.79 -16.35
C LYS A 199 -22.33 -13.95 -15.55
N ILE A 200 -22.05 -12.72 -15.99
CA ILE A 200 -21.09 -11.83 -15.28
C ILE A 200 -21.72 -11.21 -14.04
N LEU A 201 -23.03 -10.95 -14.07
CA LEU A 201 -23.78 -10.38 -12.95
C LEU A 201 -24.31 -11.44 -11.97
N ASP A 202 -24.09 -12.73 -12.27
CA ASP A 202 -24.56 -13.88 -11.49
C ASP A 202 -26.09 -13.89 -11.27
N ILE A 203 -26.86 -13.54 -12.32
CA ILE A 203 -28.34 -13.45 -12.34
C ILE A 203 -28.96 -14.38 -13.40
#